data_AF-A0AAD8KR63-F1
#
_entry.id   AF-A0AAD8KR63-F1
#
_cell.length_a   1.000
_cell.length_b   1.000
_cell.length_c   1.000
_cell.angle_alpha   90.00
_cell.angle_beta   90.00
_cell.angle_gamma   90.00
#
_symmetry.space_group_name_H-M   'P 1'
#
loop_
_entity.id
_entity.type
_entity.pdbx_description
1 polymer ?
#
loop_
_entity_poly.entity_id
_entity_poly.type
_entity_poly.pdbx_seq_one_letter_code
_entity_poly.pdbx_strand_id
1 'polypeptide(L)'
;MKLQKSSLCIILIIIGLLSTITQSIRFELESGHTKCIAEDIKSNSMTVGHYSIVNPNEGQPLPETHKITLRVTSAYGNSYHAAENVQSGQFAFQAVEAGDYMACFFAIDHQPPLKISIEFDWRTGVAAKDWSNIAKKGSVDAMEYELKKLADTITSIHEEMFYLREREREMQELNRATNSRMAWLSFLSLFICLSVAGMQIWHLKSFFEKKKLI
;
A
#
# COMPACT_ATOMS: atom_id res chain seq x y z
N MET A 1 -33.56 -7.57 5.17
CA MET A 1 -33.10 -7.42 3.77
C MET A 1 -32.60 -6.02 3.39
N LYS A 2 -33.03 -4.91 4.03
CA LYS A 2 -32.52 -3.55 3.75
C LYS A 2 -31.11 -3.27 4.31
N LEU A 3 -30.77 -3.76 5.50
CA LEU A 3 -29.43 -3.60 6.10
C LEU A 3 -28.32 -4.28 5.28
N GLN A 4 -28.62 -5.42 4.66
CA GLN A 4 -27.64 -6.19 3.88
C GLN A 4 -27.24 -5.48 2.58
N LYS A 5 -28.15 -4.71 1.96
CA LYS A 5 -27.84 -3.85 0.80
C LYS A 5 -27.00 -2.64 1.20
N SER A 6 -27.26 -2.04 2.35
CA SER A 6 -26.49 -0.89 2.86
C SER A 6 -25.04 -1.26 3.14
N SER A 7 -24.80 -2.43 3.74
CA SER A 7 -23.45 -2.93 4.02
C SER A 7 -22.67 -3.25 2.73
N LEU A 8 -23.35 -3.82 1.72
CA LEU A 8 -22.75 -4.12 0.42
C LEU A 8 -22.30 -2.84 -0.32
N CYS A 9 -23.10 -1.77 -0.26
CA CYS A 9 -22.73 -0.48 -0.85
C CYS A 9 -21.48 0.13 -0.19
N ILE A 10 -21.36 0.05 1.14
CA ILE A 10 -20.19 0.57 1.86
C ILE A 10 -18.93 -0.21 1.49
N ILE A 11 -19.02 -1.54 1.36
CA ILE A 11 -17.90 -2.38 0.95
C ILE A 11 -17.44 -2.03 -0.48
N LEU A 12 -18.38 -1.84 -1.41
CA LEU A 12 -18.07 -1.46 -2.80
C LEU A 12 -17.39 -0.07 -2.88
N ILE A 13 -17.81 0.88 -2.05
CA ILE A 13 -17.18 2.21 -1.96
C ILE A 13 -15.75 2.09 -1.44
N ILE A 14 -15.51 1.30 -0.40
CA ILE A 14 -14.17 1.10 0.17
C ILE A 14 -13.23 0.43 -0.85
N ILE A 15 -13.71 -0.56 -1.60
CA ILE A 15 -12.92 -1.22 -2.67
C ILE A 15 -12.56 -0.23 -3.78
N GLY A 16 -13.49 0.67 -4.16
CA GLY A 16 -13.22 1.71 -5.16
C GLY A 16 -12.22 2.77 -4.69
N LEU A 17 -12.15 3.07 -3.39
CA LEU A 17 -11.14 3.97 -2.83
C LEU A 17 -9.75 3.32 -2.71
N LEU A 18 -9.67 1.98 -2.67
CA LEU A 18 -8.42 1.24 -2.53
C LEU A 18 -7.79 0.86 -3.87
N SER A 19 -8.49 1.01 -5.00
CA SER A 19 -7.89 0.77 -6.31
C SER A 19 -6.96 1.92 -6.71
N THR A 20 -5.67 1.76 -6.46
CA THR A 20 -4.64 2.62 -7.05
C THR A 20 -4.53 2.32 -8.54
N ILE A 21 -4.66 3.34 -9.37
CA ILE A 21 -4.34 3.23 -10.80
C ILE A 21 -2.82 3.20 -10.92
N THR A 22 -2.26 2.06 -11.30
CA THR A 22 -0.85 1.97 -11.67
C THR A 22 -0.69 2.42 -13.11
N GLN A 23 0.16 3.41 -13.36
CA GLN A 23 0.53 3.80 -14.71
C GLN A 23 1.76 2.97 -15.11
N SER A 24 1.58 1.99 -15.98
CA SER A 24 2.68 1.37 -16.72
C SER A 24 2.38 1.42 -18.21
N ILE A 25 3.41 1.64 -19.02
CA ILE A 25 3.27 1.67 -20.48
C ILE A 25 3.63 0.29 -20.98
N ARG A 26 2.68 -0.38 -21.64
CA ARG A 26 2.90 -1.66 -22.29
C ARG A 26 2.53 -1.56 -23.75
N PHE A 27 3.43 -1.99 -24.63
CA PHE A 27 3.18 -1.97 -26.07
C PHE A 27 3.76 -3.22 -26.74
N GLU A 28 3.17 -3.58 -27.88
CA GLU A 28 3.67 -4.66 -28.72
C GLU A 28 4.61 -4.11 -29.78
N LEU A 29 5.74 -4.80 -29.97
CA LEU A 29 6.72 -4.55 -31.02
C LEU A 29 6.81 -5.79 -31.91
N GLU A 30 6.63 -5.62 -33.21
CA GLU A 30 6.78 -6.70 -34.19
C GLU A 30 8.25 -6.85 -34.59
N SER A 31 8.68 -8.08 -34.90
CA SER A 31 10.04 -8.35 -35.41
C SER A 31 10.36 -7.51 -36.64
N GLY A 32 11.59 -7.00 -36.72
CA GLY A 32 12.05 -6.13 -37.81
C GLY A 32 11.52 -4.68 -37.75
N HIS A 33 10.68 -4.34 -36.77
CA HIS A 33 10.16 -2.99 -36.58
C HIS A 33 10.86 -2.24 -35.44
N THR A 34 10.72 -0.91 -35.49
CA THR A 34 11.20 0.01 -34.45
C THR A 34 10.03 0.78 -33.87
N LYS A 35 9.98 0.94 -32.55
CA LYS A 35 9.07 1.87 -31.88
C LYS A 35 9.84 2.81 -30.98
N CYS A 36 9.53 4.10 -31.09
CA CYS A 36 10.16 5.14 -30.30
C CYS A 36 9.12 5.86 -29.45
N ILE A 37 9.48 6.14 -28.20
CA ILE A 37 8.70 6.96 -27.26
C ILE A 37 9.53 8.20 -26.96
N ALA A 38 8.92 9.38 -27.06
CA ALA A 38 9.57 10.65 -26.79
C ALA A 38 8.94 11.34 -25.57
N GLU A 39 9.77 11.97 -24.76
CA GLU A 39 9.40 12.71 -23.55
C GLU A 39 10.16 14.05 -23.54
N ASP A 40 9.47 15.15 -23.22
CA ASP A 40 10.09 16.46 -23.02
C ASP A 40 10.67 16.55 -21.60
N ILE A 41 11.99 16.69 -21.50
CA ILE A 41 12.72 16.65 -20.23
C ILE A 41 13.38 17.99 -19.98
N LYS A 42 13.22 18.51 -18.76
CA LYS A 42 13.87 19.76 -18.32
C LYS A 42 15.37 19.55 -18.09
N SER A 43 16.15 20.60 -18.33
CA SER A 43 17.59 20.65 -18.00
C SER A 43 17.85 20.35 -16.52
N ASN A 44 18.93 19.63 -16.23
CA ASN A 44 19.35 19.16 -14.91
C ASN A 44 18.34 18.24 -14.20
N SER A 45 17.32 17.75 -14.91
CA SER A 45 16.38 16.78 -14.36
C SER A 45 16.98 15.37 -14.39
N MET A 46 16.80 14.62 -13.31
CA MET A 46 17.17 13.21 -13.25
C MET A 46 16.09 12.37 -13.96
N THR A 47 16.52 11.43 -14.80
CA THR A 47 15.63 10.56 -15.55
C THR A 47 16.04 9.11 -15.37
N VAL A 48 15.07 8.25 -15.10
CA VAL A 48 15.25 6.81 -14.92
C VAL A 48 14.22 6.09 -15.78
N GLY A 49 14.66 5.07 -16.51
CA GLY A 49 13.76 4.21 -17.26
C GLY A 49 14.05 2.74 -17.01
N HIS A 50 12.99 1.94 -16.88
CA HIS A 50 13.05 0.48 -16.76
C HIS A 50 12.28 -0.14 -17.91
N TYR A 51 12.83 -1.17 -18.53
CA TYR A 51 12.20 -1.89 -19.62
C TYR A 51 12.38 -3.39 -19.46
N SER A 52 11.34 -4.15 -19.78
CA SER A 52 11.38 -5.61 -19.75
C SER A 52 10.39 -6.20 -20.75
N ILE A 53 10.80 -7.29 -21.38
CA ILE A 53 9.91 -8.12 -22.19
C ILE A 53 8.97 -8.88 -21.25
N VAL A 54 7.67 -8.74 -21.46
CA VAL A 54 6.66 -9.47 -20.69
C VAL A 54 6.55 -10.89 -21.22
N ASN A 55 6.73 -11.86 -20.33
CA ASN A 55 6.59 -13.26 -20.66
C ASN A 55 5.09 -13.65 -20.73
N PRO A 56 4.57 -14.11 -21.88
CA PRO A 56 3.18 -14.55 -21.98
C PRO A 56 2.90 -15.85 -21.22
N ASN A 57 3.92 -16.68 -20.96
CA ASN A 57 3.78 -17.98 -20.29
C ASN A 57 4.47 -17.93 -18.91
N GLU A 58 3.68 -17.77 -17.85
CA GLU A 58 4.18 -17.82 -16.48
C GLU A 58 4.79 -19.21 -16.18
N GLY A 59 6.05 -19.24 -15.74
CA GLY A 59 6.76 -20.47 -15.34
C GLY A 59 7.64 -21.13 -16.41
N GLN A 60 7.68 -20.61 -17.64
CA GLN A 60 8.61 -21.06 -18.68
C GLN A 60 9.62 -19.95 -19.00
N PRO A 61 10.91 -20.27 -19.26
CA PRO A 61 11.88 -19.25 -19.63
C PRO A 61 11.50 -18.59 -20.97
N LEU A 62 11.75 -17.27 -21.08
CA LEU A 62 11.59 -16.55 -22.34
C LEU A 62 12.51 -17.17 -23.41
N PRO A 63 12.03 -17.39 -24.65
CA PRO A 63 12.86 -17.89 -25.72
C PRO A 63 14.05 -16.96 -25.99
N GLU A 64 15.21 -17.52 -26.38
CA GLU A 64 16.39 -16.71 -26.71
C GLU A 64 16.17 -15.76 -27.90
N THR A 65 15.13 -16.00 -28.70
CA THR A 65 14.71 -15.15 -29.83
C THR A 65 14.04 -13.85 -29.39
N HIS A 66 13.56 -13.76 -28.15
CA HIS A 66 12.93 -12.55 -27.61
C HIS A 66 14.00 -11.64 -27.03
N LYS A 67 14.69 -10.92 -27.91
CA LYS A 67 15.71 -9.94 -27.54
C LYS A 67 15.40 -8.62 -28.24
N ILE A 68 15.62 -7.53 -27.51
CA ILE A 68 15.41 -6.17 -27.99
C ILE A 68 16.68 -5.36 -27.84
N THR A 69 16.85 -4.39 -28.72
CA THR A 69 17.90 -3.38 -28.62
C THR A 69 17.24 -2.06 -28.28
N LEU A 70 17.74 -1.38 -27.24
CA LEU A 70 17.26 -0.07 -26.80
C LEU A 70 18.34 0.98 -27.03
N ARG A 71 17.93 2.12 -27.59
CA ARG A 71 18.77 3.31 -27.66
C ARG A 71 18.02 4.53 -27.14
N VAL A 72 18.65 5.28 -26.24
CA VAL A 72 18.11 6.52 -25.69
C VAL A 72 18.94 7.70 -26.17
N THR A 73 18.31 8.65 -26.85
CA THR A 73 18.97 9.80 -27.49
C THR A 73 18.23 11.10 -27.21
N SER A 74 18.95 12.21 -27.13
CA SER A 74 18.37 13.56 -27.14
C SER A 74 18.12 14.08 -28.56
N ALA A 75 17.27 15.10 -28.69
CA ALA A 75 17.05 15.84 -29.93
C ALA A 75 18.35 16.40 -30.56
N TYR A 76 19.39 16.63 -29.74
CA TYR A 76 20.70 17.09 -30.18
C TYR A 76 21.63 15.97 -30.70
N GLY A 77 21.15 14.73 -30.72
CA GLY A 77 21.91 13.57 -31.21
C GLY A 77 22.80 12.89 -30.17
N ASN A 78 22.87 13.41 -28.94
CA ASN A 78 23.63 12.77 -27.86
C ASN A 78 22.95 11.47 -27.42
N SER A 79 23.72 10.39 -27.28
CA SER A 79 23.26 9.07 -26.85
C SER A 79 23.54 8.87 -25.36
N TYR A 80 22.50 8.58 -24.58
CA TYR A 80 22.59 8.45 -23.11
C TYR A 80 22.59 7.00 -22.65
N HIS A 81 21.97 6.10 -23.42
CA HIS A 81 21.96 4.68 -23.14
C HIS A 81 21.90 3.88 -24.45
N ALA A 82 22.60 2.76 -24.47
CA ALA A 82 22.54 1.77 -25.53
C ALA A 82 22.65 0.38 -24.89
N ALA A 83 21.70 -0.49 -25.21
CA ALA A 83 21.71 -1.88 -24.79
C ALA A 83 21.30 -2.73 -25.99
N GLU A 84 22.08 -3.75 -26.31
CA GLU A 84 21.88 -4.58 -27.49
C GLU A 84 21.49 -6.00 -27.08
N ASN A 85 20.48 -6.55 -27.74
CA ASN A 85 20.08 -7.95 -27.60
C ASN A 85 19.76 -8.37 -26.15
N VAL A 86 19.07 -7.51 -25.40
CA VAL A 86 18.69 -7.72 -23.99
C VAL A 86 17.21 -8.08 -23.84
N GLN A 87 16.85 -8.75 -22.75
CA GLN A 87 15.45 -9.06 -22.39
C GLN A 87 14.85 -8.01 -21.44
N SER A 88 15.68 -7.43 -20.58
CA SER A 88 15.31 -6.38 -19.66
C SER A 88 16.54 -5.53 -19.35
N GLY A 89 16.29 -4.34 -18.81
CA GLY A 89 17.34 -3.44 -18.38
C GLY A 89 16.79 -2.16 -17.78
N GLN A 90 17.72 -1.32 -17.34
CA GLN A 90 17.41 -0.01 -16.79
C GLN A 90 18.47 1.00 -17.20
N PHE A 91 18.06 2.26 -17.30
CA PHE A 91 18.96 3.38 -17.54
C PHE A 91 18.67 4.52 -16.57
N ALA A 92 19.71 5.29 -16.26
CA ALA A 92 19.61 6.47 -15.42
C ALA A 92 20.59 7.52 -15.91
N PHE A 93 20.10 8.71 -16.25
CA PHE A 93 20.94 9.83 -16.66
C PHE A 93 20.35 11.17 -16.18
N GLN A 94 21.21 12.16 -16.02
CA GLN A 94 20.78 13.54 -15.77
C GLN A 94 20.77 14.29 -17.11
N ALA A 95 19.63 14.87 -17.47
CA ALA A 95 19.50 15.64 -18.70
C ALA A 95 20.35 16.92 -18.61
N VAL A 96 21.26 17.12 -19.55
CA VAL A 96 22.11 18.33 -19.58
C VAL A 96 21.31 19.51 -20.13
N GLU A 97 20.54 19.26 -21.18
CA GLU A 97 19.77 20.26 -21.92
C GLU A 97 18.28 19.94 -21.84
N ALA A 98 17.46 20.99 -21.89
CA ALA A 98 16.01 20.83 -21.97
C ALA A 98 15.59 20.50 -23.42
N GLY A 99 14.59 19.62 -23.57
CA GLY A 99 13.99 19.27 -24.85
C GLY A 99 13.59 17.79 -24.94
N ASP A 100 13.34 17.34 -26.17
CA ASP A 100 12.84 15.99 -26.42
C ASP A 100 13.96 14.94 -26.30
N TYR A 101 13.69 13.92 -25.49
CA TYR A 101 14.50 12.71 -25.39
C TYR A 101 13.66 11.53 -25.87
N MET A 102 14.29 10.64 -26.63
CA MET A 102 13.61 9.54 -27.29
C MET A 102 14.26 8.20 -26.94
N ALA A 103 13.43 7.23 -26.52
CA ALA A 103 13.81 5.85 -26.29
C ALA A 103 13.26 5.00 -27.44
N CYS A 104 14.15 4.45 -28.26
CA CYS A 104 13.82 3.63 -29.41
C CYS A 104 14.14 2.16 -29.16
N PHE A 105 13.12 1.33 -29.33
CA PHE A 105 13.15 -0.12 -29.18
C PHE A 105 13.18 -0.77 -30.57
N PHE A 106 14.16 -1.63 -30.78
CA PHE A 106 14.37 -2.38 -32.03
C PHE A 106 14.23 -3.87 -31.74
N ALA A 107 13.40 -4.57 -32.50
CA ALA A 107 13.29 -6.02 -32.46
C ALA A 107 14.08 -6.62 -33.63
N ILE A 108 14.87 -7.67 -33.35
CA ILE A 108 15.57 -8.43 -34.40
C ILE A 108 14.53 -9.00 -35.36
N ASP A 109 14.82 -8.94 -36.65
CA ASP A 109 13.96 -9.55 -37.67
C ASP A 109 13.96 -11.08 -37.53
N HIS A 110 12.78 -11.67 -37.60
CA HIS A 110 12.57 -13.10 -37.40
C HIS A 110 11.45 -13.59 -38.32
N GLN A 111 11.66 -14.75 -38.94
CA GLN A 111 10.68 -15.41 -39.79
C GLN A 111 10.30 -16.76 -39.16
N PRO A 112 9.02 -17.01 -38.78
CA PRO A 112 7.86 -16.14 -38.94
C PRO A 112 7.87 -14.90 -38.02
N PRO A 113 7.10 -13.84 -38.36
CA PRO A 113 7.04 -12.63 -37.57
C PRO A 113 6.61 -12.89 -36.12
N LEU A 114 7.35 -12.33 -35.18
CA LEU A 114 7.12 -12.48 -33.75
C LEU A 114 6.60 -11.15 -33.18
N LYS A 115 5.65 -11.22 -32.25
CA LYS A 115 5.20 -10.07 -31.45
C LYS A 115 5.81 -10.13 -30.06
N ILE A 116 6.57 -9.10 -29.71
CA ILE A 116 7.22 -8.95 -28.40
C ILE A 116 6.46 -7.90 -27.61
N SER A 117 5.94 -8.30 -26.45
CA SER A 117 5.26 -7.38 -25.53
C SER A 117 6.30 -6.75 -24.60
N ILE A 118 6.45 -5.43 -24.64
CA ILE A 118 7.43 -4.69 -23.85
C ILE A 118 6.70 -3.86 -22.82
N GLU A 119 7.08 -4.01 -21.56
CA GLU A 119 6.71 -3.12 -20.48
C GLU A 119 7.83 -2.08 -20.29
N PHE A 120 7.43 -0.82 -20.20
CA PHE A 120 8.33 0.31 -20.10
C PHE A 120 7.79 1.32 -19.08
N ASP A 121 8.66 1.73 -18.17
CA ASP A 121 8.41 2.77 -17.19
C ASP A 121 9.47 3.87 -17.39
N TRP A 122 9.04 5.08 -17.74
CA TRP A 122 9.89 6.25 -17.91
C TRP A 122 9.50 7.30 -16.88
N ARG A 123 10.42 7.64 -15.97
CA ARG A 123 10.22 8.66 -14.95
C ARG A 123 11.25 9.77 -15.04
N THR A 124 10.81 10.99 -14.78
CA THR A 124 11.63 12.20 -14.84
C THR A 124 11.41 13.05 -13.57
N GLY A 125 12.46 13.75 -13.13
CA GLY A 125 12.42 14.70 -12.03
C GLY A 125 12.29 14.03 -10.65
N VAL A 126 11.35 14.51 -9.84
CA VAL A 126 11.14 14.00 -8.47
C VAL A 126 10.78 12.51 -8.47
N ALA A 127 9.99 12.06 -9.45
CA ALA A 127 9.57 10.66 -9.58
C ALA A 127 10.74 9.71 -9.93
N ALA A 128 11.83 10.23 -10.49
CA ALA A 128 13.03 9.47 -10.80
C ALA A 128 14.02 9.41 -9.61
N LYS A 129 13.97 10.39 -8.70
CA LYS A 129 14.89 10.51 -7.57
C LYS A 129 14.75 9.34 -6.60
N ASP A 130 13.52 8.89 -6.36
CA ASP A 130 13.23 7.77 -5.46
C ASP A 130 13.84 6.46 -5.97
N TRP A 131 13.83 6.22 -7.29
CA TRP A 131 14.41 5.03 -7.92
C TRP A 131 15.93 5.06 -8.06
N SER A 132 16.52 6.23 -8.30
CA SER A 132 17.98 6.36 -8.44
C SER A 132 18.74 5.98 -7.16
N ASN A 133 18.12 6.19 -5.99
CA ASN A 133 18.67 5.77 -4.69
C ASN A 133 18.61 4.25 -4.49
N ILE A 134 17.66 3.57 -5.13
CA ILE A 134 17.48 2.11 -5.07
C ILE A 134 18.44 1.41 -6.05
N ALA A 135 18.64 1.98 -7.25
CA ALA A 135 19.48 1.38 -8.29
C ALA A 135 21.00 1.52 -8.07
N LYS A 136 21.47 2.56 -7.36
CA LYS A 136 22.90 2.74 -7.01
C LYS A 136 23.36 1.85 -5.85
N LYS A 137 22.43 1.19 -5.17
CA LYS A 137 22.70 0.21 -4.10
C LYS A 137 22.64 -1.19 -4.69
N GLY A 138 23.75 -1.59 -5.32
CA GLY A 138 23.90 -2.86 -6.03
C GLY A 138 23.52 -4.09 -5.20
N SER A 139 23.12 -5.15 -5.91
CA SER A 139 22.50 -6.43 -5.53
C SER A 139 22.98 -7.20 -4.28
N VAL A 140 24.00 -6.74 -3.55
CA VAL A 140 24.38 -7.27 -2.24
C VAL A 140 23.69 -6.51 -1.09
N ASP A 141 23.34 -5.23 -1.28
CA ASP A 141 22.51 -4.43 -0.36
C ASP A 141 21.02 -4.72 -0.51
N ALA A 142 20.57 -5.42 -1.57
CA ALA A 142 19.16 -5.80 -1.70
C ALA A 142 18.71 -6.73 -0.56
N MET A 143 19.59 -7.63 -0.11
CA MET A 143 19.32 -8.49 1.05
C MET A 143 19.43 -7.72 2.36
N GLU A 144 20.43 -6.84 2.52
CA GLU A 144 20.54 -5.98 3.70
C GLU A 144 19.39 -4.98 3.80
N TYR A 145 18.85 -4.52 2.67
CA TYR A 145 17.69 -3.66 2.57
C TYR A 145 16.41 -4.40 2.95
N GLU A 146 16.19 -5.63 2.45
CA GLU A 146 15.07 -6.47 2.90
C GLU A 146 15.16 -6.79 4.40
N LEU A 147 16.37 -7.09 4.92
CA LEU A 147 16.59 -7.28 6.36
C LEU A 147 16.36 -6.00 7.15
N LYS A 148 16.77 -4.83 6.63
CA LYS A 148 16.55 -3.54 7.28
C LYS A 148 15.10 -3.12 7.24
N LYS A 149 14.37 -3.44 6.17
CA LYS A 149 12.93 -3.25 6.03
C LYS A 149 12.17 -4.16 7.00
N LEU A 150 12.57 -5.43 7.14
CA LEU A 150 12.04 -6.34 8.15
C LEU A 150 12.33 -5.86 9.57
N ALA A 151 13.55 -5.37 9.83
CA ALA A 151 13.92 -4.80 11.12
C ALA A 151 13.09 -3.55 11.45
N ASP A 152 12.91 -2.64 10.48
CA ASP A 152 12.12 -1.43 10.62
C ASP A 152 10.63 -1.74 10.82
N THR A 153 10.13 -2.77 10.13
CA THR A 153 8.77 -3.29 10.32
C THR A 153 8.60 -3.89 11.71
N ILE A 154 9.58 -4.65 12.20
CA ILE A 154 9.55 -5.23 13.56
C ILE A 154 9.61 -4.14 14.62
N THR A 155 10.44 -3.10 14.45
CA THR A 155 10.50 -1.97 15.39
C THR A 155 9.18 -1.21 15.41
N SER A 156 8.57 -0.98 14.25
CA SER A 156 7.24 -0.35 14.16
C SER A 156 6.16 -1.19 14.86
N ILE A 157 6.11 -2.50 14.61
CA ILE A 157 5.19 -3.43 15.30
C ILE A 157 5.45 -3.44 16.82
N HIS A 158 6.71 -3.36 17.23
CA HIS A 158 7.08 -3.36 18.65
C HIS A 158 6.59 -2.11 19.36
N GLU A 159 6.72 -0.93 18.72
CA GLU A 159 6.17 0.33 19.21
C GLU A 159 4.65 0.29 19.29
N GLU A 160 3.97 -0.22 18.25
CA GLU A 160 2.52 -0.39 18.27
C GLU A 160 2.05 -1.36 19.35
N MET A 161 2.76 -2.47 19.57
CA MET A 161 2.46 -3.43 20.64
C MET A 161 2.59 -2.77 22.01
N PHE A 162 3.61 -1.93 22.22
CA PHE A 162 3.75 -1.17 23.46
C PHE A 162 2.62 -0.17 23.65
N TYR A 163 2.24 0.55 22.60
CA TYR A 163 1.09 1.46 22.62
C TYR A 163 -0.21 0.73 22.98
N LEU A 164 -0.47 -0.43 22.35
CA LEU A 164 -1.64 -1.25 22.64
C LEU A 164 -1.64 -1.78 24.07
N ARG A 165 -0.49 -2.20 24.60
CA ARG A 165 -0.36 -2.63 26.00
C ARG A 165 -0.69 -1.50 26.98
N GLU A 166 -0.20 -0.29 26.72
CA GLU A 166 -0.47 0.84 27.60
C GLU A 166 -1.96 1.18 27.63
N ARG A 167 -2.58 1.22 26.44
CA ARG A 167 -4.02 1.43 26.32
C ARG A 167 -4.85 0.31 26.96
N GLU A 168 -4.38 -0.94 26.90
CA GLU A 168 -5.02 -2.05 27.60
C GLU A 168 -4.95 -1.84 29.12
N ARG A 169 -3.81 -1.40 29.67
CA ARG A 169 -3.69 -1.09 31.10
C ARG A 169 -4.65 0.01 31.51
N GLU A 170 -4.71 1.11 30.75
CA GLU A 170 -5.66 2.20 30.99
C GLU A 170 -7.10 1.68 30.97
N MET A 171 -7.47 0.86 29.97
CA MET A 171 -8.80 0.25 29.91
C MET A 171 -9.07 -0.68 31.10
N GLN A 172 -8.10 -1.47 31.52
CA GLN A 172 -8.24 -2.34 32.70
C GLN A 172 -8.42 -1.51 33.98
N GLU A 173 -7.69 -0.41 34.14
CA GLU A 173 -7.84 0.50 35.28
C GLU A 173 -9.21 1.19 35.30
N LEU A 174 -9.66 1.70 34.16
CA LEU A 174 -11.00 2.27 34.01
C LEU A 174 -12.09 1.23 34.31
N ASN A 175 -11.91 0.00 33.86
CA ASN A 175 -12.84 -1.09 34.15
C ASN A 175 -12.87 -1.42 35.66
N ARG A 176 -11.71 -1.52 36.31
CA ARG A 176 -11.63 -1.73 37.77
C ARG A 176 -12.31 -0.60 38.56
N ALA A 177 -12.03 0.66 38.18
CA ALA A 177 -12.63 1.82 38.83
C ALA A 177 -14.15 1.88 38.63
N THR A 178 -14.62 1.58 37.41
CA THR A 178 -16.06 1.52 37.09
C THR A 178 -16.75 0.41 37.86
N ASN A 179 -16.16 -0.78 37.91
CA ASN A 179 -16.72 -1.92 38.64
C ASN A 179 -16.84 -1.62 40.15
N SER A 180 -15.83 -0.98 40.75
CA SER A 180 -15.87 -0.56 42.16
C SER A 180 -16.98 0.46 42.44
N ARG A 181 -17.10 1.50 41.60
CA ARG A 181 -18.17 2.50 41.72
C ARG A 181 -19.56 1.87 41.55
N MET A 182 -19.71 0.96 40.59
CA MET A 182 -20.96 0.24 40.35
C MET A 182 -21.35 -0.64 41.54
N ALA A 183 -20.39 -1.33 42.15
CA ALA A 183 -20.62 -2.10 43.37
C ALA A 183 -21.12 -1.22 44.51
N TRP A 184 -20.50 -0.05 44.75
CA TRP A 184 -20.93 0.89 45.79
C TRP A 184 -22.36 1.40 45.56
N LEU A 185 -22.69 1.79 44.32
CA LEU A 185 -24.05 2.21 43.94
C LEU A 185 -25.07 1.08 44.13
N SER A 186 -24.67 -0.17 43.84
CA SER A 186 -25.53 -1.34 44.02
C SER A 186 -25.85 -1.59 45.49
N PHE A 187 -24.85 -1.47 46.38
CA PHE A 187 -25.07 -1.54 47.83
C PHE A 187 -25.99 -0.43 48.35
N LEU A 188 -25.79 0.80 47.88
CA LEU A 188 -26.65 1.93 48.25
C LEU A 188 -28.11 1.69 47.80
N SER A 189 -28.30 1.23 46.57
CA SER A 189 -29.63 0.89 46.05
C SER A 189 -30.31 -0.20 46.89
N LEU A 190 -29.58 -1.27 47.24
CA LEU A 190 -30.10 -2.34 48.07
C LEU A 190 -30.53 -1.82 49.45
N PHE A 191 -29.72 -0.95 50.07
CA PHE A 191 -30.04 -0.35 51.36
C PHE A 191 -31.30 0.52 51.31
N ILE A 192 -31.47 1.32 50.25
CA ILE A 192 -32.68 2.13 50.05
C ILE A 192 -33.90 1.21 49.88
N CYS A 193 -33.82 0.15 49.08
CA CYS A 193 -34.91 -0.81 48.90
C CYS A 193 -35.31 -1.48 50.22
N LEU A 194 -34.35 -1.92 51.03
CA LEU A 194 -34.60 -2.51 52.36
C LEU A 194 -35.26 -1.50 53.31
N SER A 195 -34.81 -0.25 53.29
CA SER A 195 -35.38 0.83 54.11
C SER A 195 -36.84 1.10 53.74
N VAL A 196 -37.14 1.19 52.44
CA VAL A 196 -38.51 1.36 51.94
C VAL A 196 -39.39 0.17 52.31
N ALA A 197 -38.90 -1.06 52.12
CA ALA A 197 -39.64 -2.27 52.51
C ALA A 197 -39.93 -2.30 54.02
N GLY A 198 -38.95 -1.95 54.85
CA GLY A 198 -39.12 -1.82 56.30
C GLY A 198 -40.16 -0.77 56.67
N MET A 199 -40.10 0.41 56.04
CA MET A 199 -41.07 1.49 56.25
C MET A 199 -42.49 1.07 55.81
N GLN A 200 -42.62 0.36 54.69
CA GLN A 200 -43.89 -0.20 54.21
C GLN A 200 -44.48 -1.19 55.23
N ILE A 201 -43.67 -2.11 55.77
CA ILE A 201 -44.11 -3.07 56.79
C ILE A 201 -44.52 -2.35 58.08
N TRP A 202 -43.74 -1.36 58.53
CA TRP A 202 -44.05 -0.59 59.73
C TRP A 202 -45.34 0.22 59.58
N HIS A 203 -45.52 0.89 58.45
CA HIS A 203 -46.76 1.61 58.13
C HIS A 203 -47.96 0.67 58.12
N LEU A 204 -47.84 -0.49 57.48
CA LEU A 204 -48.92 -1.48 57.42
C LEU A 204 -49.27 -2.01 58.82
N LYS A 205 -48.27 -2.31 59.67
CA LYS A 205 -48.49 -2.71 61.07
C LYS A 205 -49.18 -1.62 61.89
N SER A 206 -48.69 -0.38 61.83
CA SER A 206 -49.29 0.75 62.56
C SER A 206 -50.72 1.03 62.08
N PHE A 207 -50.99 0.86 60.79
CA PHE A 207 -52.33 0.99 60.23
C PHE A 207 -53.28 -0.08 60.80
N PHE A 208 -52.86 -1.35 60.88
CA PHE A 208 -53.67 -2.43 61.47
C PHE A 208 -53.86 -2.29 62.98
N GLU A 209 -52.84 -1.85 63.73
CA GLU A 209 -52.96 -1.58 65.17
C GLU A 209 -53.94 -0.44 65.47
N LYS A 210 -53.85 0.68 64.72
CA LYS A 210 -54.74 1.83 64.89
C LYS A 210 -56.18 1.54 64.49
N LYS A 211 -56.40 0.63 63.55
CA LYS A 211 -57.73 0.23 63.09
C LYS A 211 -58.35 -0.95 63.85
N LYS A 212 -57.67 -1.51 64.88
CA LYS A 212 -58.13 -2.68 65.67
C LYS A 212 -58.87 -3.72 64.82
N LEU A 213 -58.13 -4.35 63.92
CA LEU A 213 -58.55 -5.59 63.27
C LEU A 213 -57.60 -6.73 63.66
N ILE A 214 -57.46 -6.93 64.97
CA ILE A 214 -57.50 -8.23 65.64
C ILE A 214 -58.46 -8.04 66.82
#